data_AF-A0AAV6K7A2-F1
#
_entry.id   AF-A0AAV6K7A2-F1
#
_cell.length_a   1.000
_cell.length_b   1.000
_cell.length_c   1.000
_cell.angle_alpha   90.00
_cell.angle_beta   90.00
_cell.angle_gamma   90.00
#
_symmetry.space_group_name_H-M   'P 1'
#
loop_
_entity.id
_entity.type
_entity.pdbx_description
1 polymer ?
#
loop_
_entity_poly.entity_id
_entity_poly.type
_entity_poly.pdbx_seq_one_letter_code
_entity_poly.pdbx_strand_id
1 'polypeptide(L)' 'MRAYKLLEISSLDLIGKGNSLMSIRQDAAKNLLDKVFKVRLGRGFYGECLGVRADGNSNLTDEIAKELSLKSAAAGLR' A
#
# COMPACT_ATOMS: atom_id res chain seq x y z
N MET A 1 -8.67 -9.56 -46.51
CA MET A 1 -7.56 -9.78 -45.55
C MET A 1 -7.95 -9.15 -44.22
N ARG A 2 -8.22 -9.96 -43.18
CA ARG A 2 -8.36 -9.44 -41.81
C ARG A 2 -6.95 -9.29 -41.24
N ALA A 3 -6.46 -8.06 -41.17
CA ALA A 3 -5.21 -7.76 -40.50
C ALA A 3 -5.42 -7.99 -38.99
N TYR A 4 -4.72 -8.98 -38.44
CA TYR A 4 -4.66 -9.22 -37.00
C TYR A 4 -3.95 -8.02 -36.38
N LYS A 5 -4.71 -7.15 -35.72
CA LYS A 5 -4.18 -6.00 -35.00
C LYS A 5 -3.57 -6.49 -33.69
N LEU A 6 -2.42 -7.13 -33.78
CA LEU A 6 -1.49 -7.20 -32.65
C LEU A 6 -1.04 -5.76 -32.41
N LEU A 7 -1.72 -5.05 -31.51
CA LEU A 7 -1.18 -3.81 -30.98
C LEU A 7 0.22 -4.13 -30.47
N GLU A 8 1.23 -3.47 -31.02
CA GLU A 8 2.54 -3.40 -30.38
C GLU A 8 2.31 -2.94 -28.94
N ILE A 9 2.49 -3.85 -28.00
CA ILE A 9 2.46 -3.51 -26.58
C ILE A 9 3.71 -2.66 -26.34
N SER A 10 3.54 -1.34 -26.41
CA SER A 10 4.58 -0.38 -26.03
C SER A 10 4.98 -0.66 -24.59
N SER A 11 6.27 -0.95 -24.37
CA SER A 11 6.81 -1.16 -23.02
C SER A 11 6.56 0.04 -22.13
N LEU A 12 6.64 1.25 -22.71
CA LEU A 12 6.35 2.50 -22.03
C LEU A 12 4.89 2.59 -21.56
N ASP A 13 3.95 2.17 -22.41
CA ASP A 13 2.53 2.17 -22.09
C ASP A 13 2.21 1.13 -21.01
N LEU A 14 2.88 -0.02 -21.04
CA LEU A 14 2.73 -1.06 -20.03
C LEU A 14 3.27 -0.61 -18.66
N ILE A 15 4.45 0.03 -18.65
CA ILE A 15 5.05 0.63 -17.45
C ILE A 15 4.13 1.74 -16.90
N GLY A 16 3.60 2.61 -17.77
CA GLY A 16 2.67 3.67 -17.37
C GLY A 16 1.38 3.13 -16.74
N LYS A 17 0.81 2.06 -17.32
CA LYS A 17 -0.34 1.35 -16.73
C LYS A 17 0.00 0.70 -15.39
N GLY A 18 1.17 0.09 -15.26
CA GLY A 18 1.63 -0.47 -13.99
C GLY A 18 1.76 0.61 -12.91
N ASN A 19 2.40 1.73 -13.23
CA ASN A 19 2.61 2.84 -12.31
C ASN A 19 1.29 3.48 -11.86
N SER A 20 0.34 3.69 -12.79
CA SER A 20 -0.99 4.22 -12.44
C SER A 20 -1.76 3.28 -11.52
N LEU A 21 -1.74 1.96 -11.79
CA LEU A 21 -2.35 0.97 -10.91
C LEU A 21 -1.71 0.98 -9.50
N MET A 22 -0.38 1.05 -9.42
CA MET A 22 0.33 1.15 -8.15
C MET A 22 -0.04 2.41 -7.38
N SER A 23 -0.17 3.55 -8.07
CA SER A 23 -0.59 4.82 -7.46
C SER A 23 -1.98 4.71 -6.84
N ILE A 24 -2.94 4.13 -7.58
CA ILE A 24 -4.31 3.93 -7.09
C ILE A 24 -4.32 3.07 -5.82
N ARG A 25 -3.52 1.99 -5.80
CA ARG A 25 -3.40 1.09 -4.64
C ARG A 25 -2.78 1.79 -3.43
N GLN A 26 -1.75 2.61 -3.64
CA GLN A 26 -1.14 3.41 -2.60
C GLN A 26 -2.11 4.44 -2.01
N ASP A 27 -2.87 5.15 -2.85
CA ASP A 27 -3.87 6.10 -2.37
C ASP A 27 -4.98 5.41 -1.56
N ALA A 28 -5.45 4.24 -2.03
CA ALA A 28 -6.41 3.44 -1.28
C ALA A 28 -5.86 3.00 0.08
N ALA A 29 -4.60 2.55 0.15
CA ALA A 29 -3.95 2.19 1.40
C ALA A 29 -3.82 3.40 2.34
N LYS A 30 -3.44 4.57 1.82
CA LYS A 30 -3.31 5.82 2.58
C LYS A 30 -4.64 6.24 3.22
N ASN A 31 -5.75 6.13 2.50
CA ASN A 31 -7.09 6.42 3.01
C ASN A 31 -7.51 5.50 4.17
N LEU A 32 -7.04 4.24 4.19
CA LEU A 32 -7.30 3.32 5.31
C LEU A 32 -6.52 3.72 6.56
N LEU A 33 -5.37 4.38 6.39
CA LEU A 33 -4.47 4.78 7.47
C LEU A 33 -4.88 6.08 8.18
N ASP A 34 -6.06 6.62 7.90
CA ASP A 34 -6.68 7.66 8.72
C ASP A 34 -7.22 7.10 10.05
N LYS A 35 -7.44 5.78 10.13
CA LYS A 35 -7.97 5.08 11.32
C LYS A 35 -6.92 4.19 11.99
N VAL A 36 -5.67 4.67 12.05
CA VAL A 36 -4.58 3.96 12.76
C VAL A 36 -4.72 4.09 14.28
N PHE A 37 -4.29 3.07 15.00
CA PHE A 37 -4.25 3.05 16.47
C PHE A 37 -2.88 2.59 16.97
N LYS A 38 -2.49 3.01 18.17
CA LYS A 38 -1.25 2.54 18.80
C LYS A 38 -1.41 1.12 19.33
N VAL A 39 -0.38 0.32 19.13
CA VAL A 39 -0.26 -1.05 19.64
C VAL A 39 0.97 -1.12 20.52
N ARG A 40 0.78 -1.54 21.78
CA ARG A 40 1.86 -1.73 22.75
C ARG A 40 2.35 -3.17 22.67
N LEU A 41 3.62 -3.36 22.30
CA LEU A 41 4.20 -4.68 22.12
C LEU A 41 4.67 -5.23 23.47
N GLY A 42 4.21 -6.43 23.84
CA GLY A 42 4.50 -7.06 25.13
C GLY A 42 4.17 -6.14 26.31
N ARG A 43 2.97 -5.55 26.34
CA ARG A 43 2.55 -4.54 27.35
C ARG A 43 3.39 -3.25 27.34
N GLY A 44 4.18 -3.02 26.30
CA GLY A 44 5.04 -1.84 26.12
C GLY A 44 6.53 -2.10 26.38
N PHE A 45 6.92 -3.31 26.79
CA PHE A 45 8.34 -3.66 26.99
C PHE A 45 9.15 -3.65 25.69
N TYR A 46 8.49 -3.84 24.55
CA TYR A 46 9.13 -3.85 23.23
C TYR A 46 8.76 -2.61 22.39
N GLY A 47 8.32 -1.54 23.06
CA GLY A 47 7.91 -0.30 22.41
C GLY A 47 6.48 -0.30 21.90
N GLU A 48 6.19 0.68 21.06
CA GLU A 48 4.89 0.95 20.47
C GLU A 48 5.01 0.98 18.94
N CYS A 49 3.98 0.53 18.23
CA CYS A 49 3.85 0.71 16.78
C CYS A 49 2.43 1.14 16.43
N LEU A 50 2.22 1.60 15.19
CA LEU A 50 0.87 1.79 14.69
C LEU A 50 0.31 0.47 14.14
N GLY A 51 -0.98 0.28 14.33
CA GLY A 51 -1.79 -0.78 13.75
C GLY A 51 -2.98 -0.20 13.00
N VAL A 52 -3.46 -0.93 12.01
CA VAL A 52 -4.72 -0.66 11.32
C VAL A 52 -5.46 -1.98 11.13
N ARG A 53 -6.79 -1.94 11.17
CA ARG A 53 -7.60 -3.11 10.77
C ARG A 53 -7.59 -3.21 9.26
N ALA A 54 -7.01 -4.29 8.74
CA ALA A 54 -6.97 -4.59 7.31
C ALA A 54 -8.18 -5.42 6.84
N ASP A 55 -9.15 -5.66 7.73
CA ASP A 55 -10.36 -6.44 7.45
C ASP A 55 -11.07 -5.88 6.20
N GLY A 56 -11.23 -6.71 5.17
CA GLY A 56 -11.85 -6.33 3.89
C GLY A 56 -10.90 -5.77 2.81
N ASN A 57 -9.61 -5.59 3.09
CA ASN A 57 -8.62 -5.04 2.14
C ASN A 57 -7.37 -5.91 1.99
N SER A 58 -7.54 -7.24 2.00
CA SER A 58 -6.43 -8.22 1.91
C SER A 58 -5.53 -8.01 0.69
N ASN A 59 -6.07 -7.48 -0.40
CA ASN A 59 -5.34 -7.22 -1.63
C ASN A 59 -4.39 -6.01 -1.54
N LEU A 60 -4.48 -5.19 -0.48
CA LEU A 60 -3.64 -3.99 -0.28
C LEU A 60 -2.67 -4.17 0.90
N THR A 61 -2.48 -5.40 1.39
CA THR A 61 -1.72 -5.67 2.62
C THR A 61 -0.29 -5.14 2.54
N ASP A 62 0.38 -5.30 1.40
CA ASP A 62 1.76 -4.84 1.20
C ASP A 62 1.84 -3.31 1.22
N GLU A 63 0.93 -2.63 0.51
CA GLU A 63 0.87 -1.17 0.48
C GLU A 63 0.51 -0.59 1.85
N ILE A 64 -0.45 -1.20 2.55
CA ILE A 64 -0.85 -0.82 3.90
C ILE A 64 0.33 -0.99 4.86
N ALA A 65 1.03 -2.13 4.83
CA ALA A 65 2.16 -2.40 5.71
C ALA A 65 3.31 -1.41 5.48
N LYS A 66 3.60 -1.10 4.21
CA LYS A 66 4.63 -0.12 3.84
C LYS A 66 4.30 1.27 4.38
N GLU A 67 3.10 1.77 4.10
CA GLU A 67 2.68 3.10 4.56
C GLU A 67 2.55 3.18 6.08
N LEU A 68 2.08 2.12 6.74
CA LEU A 68 2.00 2.04 8.20
C LEU A 68 3.38 2.06 8.85
N SER A 69 4.37 1.41 8.24
CA SER A 69 5.77 1.45 8.67
C SER A 69 6.34 2.86 8.59
N LEU A 70 6.13 3.54 7.45
CA LEU A 70 6.55 4.94 7.25
C LEU A 70 5.89 5.89 8.27
N LYS A 71 4.58 5.76 8.48
CA LYS A 71 3.86 6.55 9.49
C LYS A 71 4.34 6.28 10.90
N SER A 72 4.63 5.02 11.25
CA SER A 72 5.14 4.66 12.57
C SER A 72 6.51 5.30 12.82
N ALA A 73 7.42 5.22 11.84
CA ALA A 73 8.73 5.86 11.91
C ALA A 73 8.62 7.39 12.03
N ALA A 74 7.74 8.03 11.24
CA ALA A 74 7.50 9.47 11.32
C ALA A 74 6.91 9.91 12.68
N ALA A 75 6.16 9.04 13.35
CA ALA A 75 5.63 9.25 14.69
C ALA A 75 6.65 8.95 15.82
N GLY A 76 7.89 8.55 15.48
CA GLY A 76 8.90 8.11 16.46
C GLY A 76 8.54 6.79 17.15
N LEU A 77 7.64 6.01 16.56
CA LEU A 77 7.18 4.71 17.05
C LEU A 77 8.01 3.62 16.38
N ARG A 78 9.32 3.67 16.61
CA ARG A 78 10.29 2.59 16.36
C ARG A 78 11.66 2.99 16.90
#